data_AF-A0A2W4UJW4-F1
#
_entry.id   AF-A0A2W4UJW4-F1
#
_cell.length_a   1.000
_cell.length_b   1.000
_cell.length_c   1.000
_cell.angle_alpha   90.00
_cell.angle_beta   90.00
_cell.angle_gamma   90.00
#
_symmetry.space_group_name_H-M   'P 1'
#
loop_
_entity.id
_entity.type
_entity.pdbx_description
1 polymer ?
#
loop_
_entity_poly.entity_id
_entity_poly.type
_entity_poly.pdbx_seq_one_letter_code
_entity_poly.pdbx_strand_id
1 'polypeptide(L)'
;MATDFKTDDFGAEGDPYTDETVAQVKLKTEGTAGTTEDATAETVAQVKRVTAQVVGKLGDLDKYFGEFFVEYKRPLIALGLFFGLFLSIKMTLAILDALNDVPVLAPSLELIGLLYSGWFIYRYLLKASNRSELASEMNALKDQILGRASQL
;
A
#
# COMPACT_ATOMS: atom_id res chain seq x y z
N MET A 1 36.41 75.14 -31.07
CA MET A 1 36.06 76.27 -30.20
C MET A 1 34.55 76.25 -30.04
N ALA A 2 34.10 75.95 -28.81
CA ALA A 2 32.78 76.05 -28.16
C ALA A 2 31.49 76.02 -29.03
N THR A 3 30.70 74.93 -29.00
CA THR A 3 29.52 74.61 -28.14
C THR A 3 28.18 75.05 -28.73
N ASP A 4 27.27 74.11 -28.96
CA ASP A 4 25.96 74.11 -28.28
C ASP A 4 25.35 72.69 -28.30
N PHE A 5 24.90 72.24 -27.14
CA PHE A 5 24.42 70.89 -26.82
C PHE A 5 22.98 71.05 -26.34
N LYS A 6 22.04 70.39 -27.04
CA LYS A 6 20.63 70.37 -26.67
C LYS A 6 20.21 68.91 -26.41
N THR A 7 20.00 68.59 -25.14
CA THR A 7 19.33 67.36 -24.70
C THR A 7 17.99 67.76 -24.10
N ASP A 8 16.94 67.32 -24.76
CA ASP A 8 15.57 67.54 -24.33
C ASP A 8 15.23 66.67 -23.10
N ASP A 9 14.75 67.40 -22.13
CA ASP A 9 14.07 67.17 -20.87
C ASP A 9 13.00 66.06 -20.90
N PHE A 10 13.32 64.90 -20.31
CA PHE A 10 12.34 63.88 -19.92
C PHE A 10 11.91 64.10 -18.46
N GLY A 11 10.92 64.97 -18.26
CA GLY A 11 10.13 65.05 -17.04
C GLY A 11 9.02 64.00 -17.05
N ALA A 12 9.09 63.05 -16.10
CA ALA A 12 8.04 62.07 -15.86
C ALA A 12 6.90 62.73 -15.05
N GLU A 13 5.76 62.93 -15.68
CA GLU A 13 4.51 63.34 -15.03
C GLU A 13 3.63 62.09 -14.88
N GLY A 14 3.30 61.75 -13.64
CA GLY A 14 2.60 60.51 -13.26
C GLY A 14 1.08 60.66 -13.32
N ASP A 15 0.43 59.69 -13.96
CA ASP A 15 -1.02 59.55 -13.99
C ASP A 15 -1.57 58.77 -12.78
N PRO A 16 -2.86 58.96 -12.43
CA PRO A 16 -3.38 58.79 -11.08
C PRO A 16 -4.33 57.60 -10.95
N TYR A 17 -3.92 56.52 -10.27
CA TYR A 17 -4.85 55.52 -9.74
C TYR A 17 -4.33 54.95 -8.43
N THR A 18 -4.70 55.61 -7.34
CA THR A 18 -4.75 55.03 -5.99
C THR A 18 -6.12 54.38 -5.81
N ASP A 19 -6.17 53.06 -5.65
CA ASP A 19 -7.24 52.40 -4.91
C ASP A 19 -6.64 51.29 -4.05
N GLU A 20 -7.06 51.30 -2.80
CA GLU A 20 -6.53 50.54 -1.68
C GLU A 20 -6.99 49.08 -1.72
N THR A 21 -6.17 48.16 -1.19
CA THR A 21 -6.58 47.06 -0.28
C THR A 21 -5.52 45.94 -0.27
N VAL A 22 -4.50 46.08 0.57
CA VAL A 22 -3.70 44.93 1.04
C VAL A 22 -3.99 44.71 2.51
N ALA A 23 -4.63 43.58 2.77
CA ALA A 23 -5.05 43.12 4.07
C ALA A 23 -3.86 43.04 5.05
N GLN A 24 -4.07 43.65 6.21
CA GLN A 24 -3.19 43.60 7.38
C GLN A 24 -3.07 42.16 7.89
N VAL A 25 -1.93 41.51 7.66
CA VAL A 25 -1.54 40.31 8.41
C VAL A 25 -0.88 40.79 9.71
N LYS A 26 -1.59 40.62 10.84
CA LYS A 26 -1.05 40.82 12.19
C LYS A 26 0.07 39.81 12.46
N LEU A 27 1.30 40.19 12.16
CA LEU A 27 2.48 39.59 12.75
C LEU A 27 2.72 40.28 14.09
N LYS A 28 2.27 39.64 15.18
CA LYS A 28 2.68 40.04 16.52
C LYS A 28 4.05 39.44 16.81
N THR A 29 5.09 40.19 16.46
CA THR A 29 6.44 40.00 16.96
C THR A 29 6.74 41.14 17.92
N GLU A 30 6.49 40.91 19.22
CA GLU A 30 7.15 41.69 20.28
C GLU A 30 8.34 40.85 20.74
N GLY A 31 9.55 41.34 20.44
CA GLY A 31 10.77 40.78 20.97
C GLY A 31 10.93 41.13 22.44
N THR A 32 11.43 40.20 23.23
CA THR A 32 12.24 40.49 24.41
C THR A 32 13.23 39.34 24.58
N ALA A 33 14.50 39.72 24.71
CA ALA A 33 15.63 38.83 24.91
C ALA A 33 15.44 37.93 26.14
N GLY A 34 15.65 36.63 25.96
CA GLY A 34 15.59 35.63 27.03
C GLY A 34 15.94 34.25 26.52
N THR A 35 17.09 33.74 26.99
CA THR A 35 17.56 32.36 27.07
C THR A 35 16.86 31.28 26.23
N THR A 36 17.63 30.62 25.36
CA THR A 36 17.31 29.50 24.45
C THR A 36 16.57 28.28 25.08
N GLU A 37 16.30 28.31 26.39
CA GLU A 37 15.62 27.25 27.13
C GLU A 37 14.08 27.39 27.13
N ASP A 38 13.53 28.61 27.06
CA ASP A 38 12.09 28.86 27.26
C ASP A 38 11.25 28.60 26.00
N ALA A 39 11.74 29.02 24.82
CA ALA A 39 11.08 28.75 23.53
C ALA A 39 11.00 27.24 23.20
N THR A 40 12.00 26.47 23.66
CA THR A 40 12.01 25.00 23.54
C THR A 40 11.00 24.38 24.52
N ALA A 41 10.89 24.92 25.73
CA ALA A 41 9.95 24.43 26.75
C ALA A 41 8.48 24.64 26.34
N GLU A 42 8.14 25.80 25.76
CA GLU A 42 6.78 26.07 25.27
C GLU A 42 6.41 25.21 24.06
N THR A 43 7.33 25.02 23.11
CA THR A 43 7.12 24.18 21.92
C THR A 43 6.92 22.71 22.32
N VAL A 44 7.75 22.20 23.22
CA VAL A 44 7.63 20.82 23.74
C VAL A 44 6.34 20.66 24.57
N ALA A 45 5.93 21.68 25.32
CA ALA A 45 4.66 21.66 26.04
C ALA A 45 3.45 21.66 25.09
N GLN A 46 3.50 22.39 23.97
CA GLN A 46 2.47 22.38 22.93
C GLN A 46 2.42 21.02 22.21
N VAL A 47 3.57 20.47 21.83
CA VAL A 47 3.65 19.13 21.22
C VAL A 47 3.11 18.07 22.19
N LYS A 48 3.46 18.12 23.47
CA LYS A 48 2.94 17.18 24.48
C LYS A 48 1.42 17.31 24.65
N ARG A 49 0.86 18.52 24.56
CA ARG A 49 -0.61 18.75 24.62
C ARG A 49 -1.32 18.27 23.35
N VAL A 50 -0.77 18.53 22.17
CA VAL A 50 -1.33 18.07 20.88
C VAL A 50 -1.25 16.54 20.81
N THR A 51 -0.10 15.96 21.15
CA THR A 51 0.05 14.51 21.22
C THR A 51 -0.88 13.90 22.28
N ALA A 52 -1.07 14.53 23.44
CA ALA A 52 -2.03 14.03 24.44
C ALA A 52 -3.48 14.09 23.95
N GLN A 53 -3.87 15.13 23.20
CA GLN A 53 -5.20 15.23 22.59
C GLN A 53 -5.39 14.19 21.47
N VAL A 54 -4.38 13.98 20.64
CA VAL A 54 -4.39 12.99 19.55
C VAL A 54 -4.42 11.58 20.14
N VAL A 55 -3.55 11.25 21.10
CA VAL A 55 -3.53 9.94 21.77
C VAL A 55 -4.82 9.69 22.54
N GLY A 56 -5.40 10.71 23.18
CA GLY A 56 -6.71 10.60 23.84
C GLY A 56 -7.84 10.26 22.85
N LYS A 57 -7.85 10.92 21.69
CA LYS A 57 -8.81 10.62 20.61
C LYS A 57 -8.53 9.28 19.92
N LEU A 58 -7.27 8.89 19.77
CA LEU A 58 -6.86 7.60 19.21
C LEU A 58 -7.19 6.42 20.13
N GLY A 59 -7.15 6.62 21.46
CA GLY A 59 -7.58 5.61 22.42
C GLY A 59 -9.07 5.29 22.33
N ASP A 60 -9.91 6.27 21.99
CA ASP A 60 -11.32 6.04 21.71
C ASP A 60 -11.52 5.31 20.38
N LEU A 61 -10.67 5.57 19.37
CA LEU A 61 -10.70 4.93 18.07
C LEU A 61 -10.54 3.41 18.17
N ASP A 62 -9.62 2.90 18.98
CA ASP A 62 -9.43 1.46 19.15
C ASP A 62 -10.71 0.74 19.58
N LYS A 63 -11.52 1.38 20.42
CA LYS A 63 -12.82 0.85 20.85
C LYS A 63 -13.81 0.78 19.70
N TYR A 64 -13.91 1.85 18.91
CA TYR A 64 -14.76 1.88 17.72
C TYR A 64 -14.27 0.88 16.67
N PHE A 65 -12.98 0.87 16.33
CA PHE A 65 -12.37 -0.08 15.38
C PHE A 65 -12.58 -1.53 15.79
N GLY A 66 -12.47 -1.84 17.08
CA GLY A 66 -12.75 -3.17 17.61
C GLY A 66 -14.21 -3.57 17.41
N GLU A 67 -15.15 -2.68 17.73
CA GLU A 67 -16.58 -2.93 17.58
C GLU A 67 -16.98 -3.05 16.09
N PHE A 68 -16.45 -2.20 15.22
CA PHE A 68 -16.63 -2.27 13.77
C PHE A 68 -16.04 -3.56 13.18
N PHE A 69 -14.81 -3.95 13.54
CA PHE A 69 -14.25 -5.19 13.01
C PHE A 69 -15.01 -6.41 13.49
N VAL A 70 -15.54 -6.43 14.72
CA VAL A 70 -16.32 -7.54 15.27
C VAL A 70 -17.72 -7.62 14.65
N GLU A 71 -18.43 -6.50 14.56
CA GLU A 71 -19.78 -6.42 13.98
C GLU A 71 -19.76 -6.70 12.47
N TYR A 72 -18.75 -6.18 11.76
CA TYR A 72 -18.63 -6.33 10.31
C TYR A 72 -17.77 -7.52 9.88
N LYS A 73 -17.40 -8.46 10.77
CA LYS A 73 -16.58 -9.65 10.38
C LYS A 73 -17.17 -10.40 9.20
N ARG A 74 -18.47 -10.66 9.21
CA ARG A 74 -19.13 -11.44 8.15
C ARG A 74 -19.07 -10.74 6.78
N PRO A 75 -19.51 -9.47 6.64
CA PRO A 75 -19.39 -8.78 5.36
C PRO A 75 -17.93 -8.46 4.99
N LEU A 76 -17.04 -8.18 5.94
CA LEU A 76 -15.61 -7.98 5.67
C LEU A 76 -14.94 -9.24 5.14
N ILE A 77 -15.26 -10.41 5.69
CA ILE A 77 -14.75 -11.69 5.17
C ILE A 77 -15.31 -11.94 3.78
N ALA A 78 -16.61 -11.71 3.55
CA ALA A 78 -17.21 -11.87 2.23
C ALA A 78 -16.56 -10.92 1.21
N LEU A 79 -16.46 -9.63 1.51
CA LEU A 79 -15.78 -8.63 0.66
C LEU A 79 -14.31 -8.95 0.49
N GLY A 80 -13.61 -9.37 1.54
CA GLY A 80 -12.23 -9.83 1.49
C GLY A 80 -12.05 -11.06 0.61
N LEU A 81 -13.03 -11.97 0.59
CA LEU A 81 -13.02 -13.15 -0.26
C LEU A 81 -13.34 -12.80 -1.72
N PHE A 82 -14.31 -11.92 -1.97
CA PHE A 82 -14.58 -11.37 -3.31
C PHE A 82 -13.37 -10.60 -3.85
N PHE A 83 -12.78 -9.73 -3.03
CA PHE A 83 -11.60 -8.97 -3.38
C PHE A 83 -10.38 -9.87 -3.54
N GLY A 84 -10.20 -10.84 -2.65
CA GLY A 84 -9.14 -11.84 -2.73
C GLY A 84 -9.26 -12.68 -4.00
N LEU A 85 -10.47 -13.12 -4.36
CA LEU A 85 -10.74 -13.84 -5.59
C LEU A 85 -10.46 -12.97 -6.82
N PHE A 86 -10.98 -11.75 -6.82
CA PHE A 86 -10.75 -10.80 -7.91
C PHE A 86 -9.28 -10.47 -8.10
N LEU A 87 -8.57 -10.22 -6.99
CA LEU A 87 -7.13 -9.95 -6.98
C LEU A 87 -6.34 -11.17 -7.41
N SER A 88 -6.72 -12.38 -6.98
CA SER A 88 -6.08 -13.63 -7.39
C SER A 88 -6.21 -13.82 -8.90
N ILE A 89 -7.40 -13.62 -9.46
CA ILE A 89 -7.63 -13.68 -10.91
C ILE A 89 -6.76 -12.62 -11.62
N LYS A 90 -6.77 -11.37 -11.15
CA LYS A 90 -5.95 -10.30 -11.74
C LYS A 90 -4.46 -10.61 -11.64
N MET A 91 -4.00 -11.17 -10.53
CA MET A 91 -2.62 -11.54 -10.31
C MET A 91 -2.20 -12.70 -11.20
N THR A 92 -3.02 -13.75 -11.35
CA THR A 92 -2.77 -14.83 -12.30
C THR A 92 -2.73 -14.31 -13.74
N LEU A 93 -3.66 -13.42 -14.13
CA LEU A 93 -3.64 -12.80 -15.46
C LEU A 93 -2.40 -11.94 -15.66
N ALA A 94 -2.00 -11.14 -14.67
CA ALA A 94 -0.80 -10.31 -14.73
C ALA A 94 0.48 -11.15 -14.81
N ILE A 95 0.54 -12.27 -14.07
CA ILE A 95 1.61 -13.25 -14.21
C ILE A 95 1.60 -13.80 -15.63
N LEU A 96 0.45 -14.25 -16.15
CA LEU A 96 0.35 -14.81 -17.49
C LEU A 96 0.74 -13.81 -18.59
N ASP A 97 0.39 -12.54 -18.42
CA ASP A 97 0.78 -11.44 -19.31
C ASP A 97 2.30 -11.22 -19.27
N ALA A 98 2.88 -11.18 -18.06
CA ALA A 98 4.33 -11.12 -17.87
C ALA A 98 5.05 -12.38 -18.39
N LEU A 99 4.41 -13.55 -18.34
CA LEU A 99 4.94 -14.78 -18.94
C LEU A 99 5.00 -14.66 -20.47
N ASN A 100 3.95 -14.11 -21.10
CA ASN A 100 3.90 -13.90 -22.54
C ASN A 100 4.92 -12.86 -23.01
N ASP A 101 5.18 -11.82 -22.21
CA ASP A 101 6.18 -10.79 -22.51
C ASP A 101 7.63 -11.27 -22.30
N VAL A 102 7.83 -12.37 -21.57
CA VAL A 102 9.16 -12.90 -21.25
C VAL A 102 9.39 -14.25 -21.94
N PRO A 103 10.09 -14.27 -23.09
CA PRO A 103 10.25 -15.47 -23.92
C PRO A 103 11.07 -16.59 -23.25
N VAL A 104 11.72 -16.35 -22.12
CA VAL A 104 12.52 -17.33 -21.38
C VAL A 104 11.73 -18.08 -20.29
N LEU A 105 10.49 -17.68 -20.00
CA LEU A 105 9.68 -18.31 -18.96
C LEU A 105 9.10 -19.66 -19.41
N ALA A 106 8.62 -19.75 -20.65
CA ALA A 106 8.17 -21.02 -21.22
C ALA A 106 9.25 -22.13 -21.13
N PRO A 107 10.50 -21.94 -21.62
CA PRO A 107 11.52 -22.97 -21.51
C PRO A 107 12.00 -23.23 -20.07
N SER A 108 11.94 -22.24 -19.17
CA SER A 108 12.32 -22.46 -17.77
C SER A 108 11.25 -23.25 -17.00
N LEU A 109 9.95 -22.95 -17.19
CA LEU A 109 8.86 -23.74 -16.63
C LEU A 109 8.81 -25.16 -17.20
N GLU A 110 9.13 -25.35 -18.48
CA GLU A 110 9.30 -26.67 -19.07
C GLU A 110 10.45 -27.43 -18.41
N LEU A 111 11.62 -26.81 -18.22
CA LEU A 111 12.74 -27.43 -17.54
C LEU A 111 12.42 -27.79 -16.08
N ILE A 112 11.79 -26.87 -15.34
CA ILE A 112 11.37 -27.08 -13.95
C ILE A 112 10.31 -28.18 -13.88
N GLY A 113 9.34 -28.19 -14.81
CA GLY A 113 8.31 -29.20 -14.93
C GLY A 113 8.87 -30.58 -15.23
N LEU A 114 9.88 -30.67 -16.11
CA LEU A 114 10.58 -31.92 -16.41
C LEU A 114 11.41 -32.41 -15.22
N LEU A 115 12.09 -31.51 -14.51
CA LEU A 115 12.81 -31.86 -13.28
C LEU A 115 11.85 -32.40 -12.21
N TYR A 116 10.73 -31.71 -11.97
CA TYR A 116 9.74 -32.14 -10.99
C TYR A 116 9.03 -33.42 -11.40
N SER A 117 8.68 -33.56 -12.68
CA SER A 117 8.05 -34.77 -13.22
C SER A 117 9.01 -35.96 -13.12
N GLY A 118 10.27 -35.79 -13.51
CA GLY A 118 11.30 -36.82 -13.37
C GLY A 118 11.51 -37.23 -11.91
N TRP A 119 11.61 -36.25 -11.00
CA TRP A 119 11.72 -36.50 -9.56
C TRP A 119 10.48 -37.20 -8.99
N PHE A 120 9.28 -36.79 -9.40
CA PHE A 120 8.01 -37.37 -8.97
C PHE A 120 7.89 -38.82 -9.43
N ILE A 121 8.16 -39.08 -10.70
CA ILE A 121 8.15 -40.42 -11.27
C ILE A 121 9.17 -41.29 -10.52
N TYR A 122 10.40 -40.83 -10.33
CA TYR A 122 11.41 -41.57 -9.59
C TYR A 122 11.01 -41.85 -8.13
N ARG A 123 10.53 -40.83 -7.41
CA ARG A 123 10.23 -40.88 -5.98
C ARG A 123 8.96 -41.66 -5.64
N TYR A 124 7.93 -41.59 -6.50
CA TYR A 124 6.59 -42.11 -6.22
C TYR A 124 6.21 -43.29 -7.12
N LEU A 125 6.63 -43.35 -8.39
CA LEU A 125 6.28 -44.45 -9.30
C LEU A 125 7.31 -45.60 -9.26
N LEU A 126 8.62 -45.30 -9.33
CA LEU A 126 9.65 -46.35 -9.34
C LEU A 126 9.94 -46.94 -7.96
N LYS A 127 9.72 -46.17 -6.90
CA LYS A 127 9.92 -46.67 -5.54
C LYS A 127 8.80 -47.65 -5.18
N ALA A 128 9.11 -48.94 -5.25
CA ALA A 128 8.16 -50.04 -5.13
C ALA A 128 7.35 -50.04 -3.81
N SER A 129 7.88 -49.47 -2.73
CA SER A 129 7.14 -49.28 -1.49
C SER A 129 5.99 -48.28 -1.66
N ASN A 130 6.24 -47.16 -2.36
CA ASN A 130 5.25 -46.12 -2.56
C ASN A 130 4.13 -46.54 -3.52
N ARG A 131 4.42 -47.30 -4.59
CA ARG A 131 3.37 -47.74 -5.53
C ARG A 131 2.36 -48.70 -4.90
N SER A 132 2.78 -49.57 -3.98
CA SER A 132 1.88 -50.56 -3.35
C SER A 132 0.96 -49.91 -2.33
N GLU A 133 1.48 -48.93 -1.60
CA GLU A 133 0.75 -48.18 -0.59
C GLU A 133 -0.26 -47.22 -1.25
N LEU A 134 0.19 -46.42 -2.23
CA LEU A 134 -0.70 -45.50 -2.96
C LEU A 134 -1.74 -46.22 -3.82
N ALA A 135 -1.42 -47.38 -4.43
CA ALA A 135 -2.41 -48.14 -5.19
C ALA A 135 -3.48 -48.76 -4.29
N SER A 136 -3.11 -49.16 -3.06
CA SER A 136 -4.05 -49.65 -2.06
C SER A 136 -4.96 -48.51 -1.59
N GLU A 137 -4.39 -47.36 -1.25
CA GLU A 137 -5.14 -46.17 -0.83
C GLU A 137 -6.05 -45.61 -1.93
N MET A 138 -5.57 -45.56 -3.18
CA MET A 138 -6.37 -45.10 -4.32
C MET A 138 -7.53 -46.06 -4.63
N ASN A 139 -7.34 -47.37 -4.47
CA ASN A 139 -8.44 -48.33 -4.58
C ASN A 139 -9.44 -48.16 -3.43
N ALA A 140 -8.97 -47.94 -2.19
CA ALA A 140 -9.84 -47.70 -1.05
C ALA A 140 -10.66 -46.40 -1.20
N LEU A 141 -10.03 -45.31 -1.68
CA LEU A 141 -10.70 -44.05 -1.99
C LEU A 141 -11.67 -44.19 -3.15
N LYS A 142 -11.31 -44.94 -4.20
CA LYS A 142 -12.19 -45.24 -5.32
C LYS A 142 -13.41 -46.05 -4.87
N ASP A 143 -13.25 -47.01 -3.97
CA ASP A 143 -14.37 -47.77 -3.40
C ASP A 143 -15.26 -46.92 -2.49
N GLN A 144 -14.69 -45.95 -1.76
CA GLN A 144 -15.45 -44.97 -0.98
C GLN A 144 -16.24 -44.00 -1.88
N ILE A 145 -15.61 -43.45 -2.92
CA ILE A 145 -16.25 -42.49 -3.84
C ILE A 145 -17.29 -43.18 -4.74
N LEU A 146 -17.04 -44.42 -5.17
CA LEU A 146 -17.99 -45.23 -5.95
C LEU A 146 -19.04 -45.91 -5.07
N GLY A 147 -19.08 -45.62 -3.77
CA GLY A 147 -20.17 -46.02 -2.87
C GLY A 147 -20.23 -47.52 -2.56
N ARG A 148 -19.15 -48.29 -2.76
CA ARG A 148 -19.13 -49.72 -2.42
C ARG A 148 -18.90 -50.00 -0.94
N ALA A 149 -18.48 -48.98 -0.19
CA ALA A 149 -18.16 -49.06 1.24
C ALA A 149 -19.30 -48.57 2.17
N SER A 150 -20.54 -48.42 1.70
CA SER A 150 -21.69 -48.02 2.54
C SER A 150 -22.66 -49.16 2.86
N GLN A 151 -22.19 -50.41 2.81
CA GLN A 151 -22.97 -51.61 3.14
C GLN A 151 -22.22 -52.47 4.14
N LEU A 152 -21.88 -51.93 5.30
CA LEU A 152 -21.68 -52.66 6.57
C LEU A 152 -22.00 -51.73 7.74
#